data_AF-Q84XK5-F1
#
_entry.id   AF-Q84XK5-F1
#
_cell.length_a   1.000
_cell.length_b   1.000
_cell.length_c   1.000
_cell.angle_alpha   90.00
_cell.angle_beta   90.00
_cell.angle_gamma   90.00
#
_symmetry.space_group_name_H-M   'P 1'
#
loop_
_entity.id
_entity.type
_entity.pdbx_description
1 polymer ?
#
loop_
_entity_poly.entity_id
_entity_poly.type
_entity_poly.pdbx_seq_one_letter_code
_entity_poly.pdbx_strand_id
1 'polypeptide(L)'
;DHPSGFLWQSFDYPTDNLLPEMKLGLDLKTGFNRFLRSWRSTDDPASGDYSYKLETQGVPEFFLWSEDVPIHRTGPWNGIRFSSVPDMRQLNEMVDNFTDNKEEITYTFLMTKTNNDIYSRLTVSPSGYFQQYTWIPPLGNWSRLWALPRDQCDLFNICGPYSYCDYANNPICSCIFGFEPKDPRAWELKDWLHGCVRKTELNCVGDAFLRMANMKLPETTTAIVDKSIGVKE
;
A
#
# COMPACT_ATOMS: atom_id res chain seq x y z
N ASP A 1 -31.14 -30.02 3.90
CA ASP A 1 -30.53 -28.96 3.08
C ASP A 1 -30.99 -27.58 3.52
N HIS A 2 -30.24 -26.97 4.44
CA HIS A 2 -30.40 -25.54 4.71
C HIS A 2 -29.35 -24.81 3.88
N PRO A 3 -29.71 -23.96 2.91
CA PRO A 3 -28.73 -23.04 2.37
C PRO A 3 -28.36 -22.12 3.54
N SER A 4 -27.16 -22.32 4.10
CA SER A 4 -26.53 -21.36 4.99
C SER A 4 -26.11 -20.15 4.15
N GLY A 5 -27.09 -19.41 3.64
CA GLY A 5 -26.86 -18.23 2.81
C GLY A 5 -27.09 -16.98 3.62
N PHE A 6 -26.04 -16.20 3.86
CA PHE A 6 -26.23 -14.81 4.27
C PHE A 6 -26.79 -14.03 3.07
N LEU A 7 -27.92 -13.35 3.26
CA LEU A 7 -28.48 -12.47 2.23
C LEU A 7 -27.72 -11.14 2.12
N TRP A 8 -27.13 -10.69 3.23
CA TRP A 8 -26.38 -9.45 3.35
C TRP A 8 -25.42 -9.55 4.54
N GLN A 9 -24.26 -8.90 4.45
CA GLN A 9 -23.27 -8.82 5.53
C GLN A 9 -22.71 -7.40 5.61
N SER A 10 -22.59 -6.86 6.83
CA SER A 10 -21.93 -5.56 7.05
C SER A 10 -20.45 -5.58 6.67
N PHE A 11 -19.82 -6.75 6.75
CA PHE A 11 -18.42 -6.95 6.36
C PHE A 11 -18.18 -6.71 4.86
N ASP A 12 -19.22 -6.79 4.03
CA ASP A 12 -19.15 -6.40 2.62
C ASP A 12 -19.22 -4.88 2.45
N TYR A 13 -19.76 -4.12 3.40
CA TYR A 13 -19.94 -2.68 3.28
C TYR A 13 -19.19 -1.94 4.40
N PRO A 14 -17.85 -2.00 4.43
CA PRO A 14 -17.06 -1.31 5.43
C PRO A 14 -17.20 0.21 5.32
N THR A 15 -17.04 0.91 6.45
CA THR A 15 -16.91 2.37 6.50
C THR A 15 -15.44 2.75 6.38
N ASP A 16 -14.86 3.29 7.44
CA ASP A 16 -13.49 3.75 7.59
C ASP A 16 -12.60 2.73 8.32
N ASN A 17 -13.13 1.56 8.70
CA ASN A 17 -12.46 0.57 9.53
C ASN A 17 -12.45 -0.83 8.92
N LEU A 18 -11.31 -1.52 9.04
CA LEU A 18 -11.17 -2.96 8.89
C LEU A 18 -10.92 -3.60 10.26
N LEU A 19 -11.81 -4.50 10.64
CA LEU A 19 -11.74 -5.30 11.87
C LEU A 19 -11.15 -6.68 11.58
N PRO A 20 -10.78 -7.47 12.60
CA PRO A 20 -10.39 -8.86 12.41
C PRO A 20 -11.45 -9.63 11.61
N GLU A 21 -11.01 -10.59 10.80
CA GLU A 21 -11.83 -11.45 9.92
C GLU A 21 -12.47 -10.75 8.70
N MET A 22 -12.51 -9.42 8.68
CA MET A 22 -13.01 -8.68 7.51
C MET A 22 -12.06 -8.82 6.32
N LYS A 23 -12.63 -8.86 5.12
CA LYS A 23 -11.90 -8.88 3.85
C LYS A 23 -11.80 -7.48 3.26
N LEU A 24 -10.59 -7.03 2.99
CA LEU A 24 -10.31 -5.80 2.24
C LEU A 24 -9.80 -6.15 0.86
N GLY A 25 -10.47 -5.71 -0.20
CA GLY A 25 -10.12 -6.02 -1.59
C GLY A 25 -11.26 -6.63 -2.39
N LEU A 26 -10.92 -7.34 -3.45
CA LEU A 26 -11.82 -7.71 -4.53
C LEU A 26 -12.34 -9.14 -4.40
N ASP A 27 -13.66 -9.29 -4.44
CA ASP A 27 -14.32 -10.56 -4.74
C ASP A 27 -14.41 -10.75 -6.25
N LEU A 28 -13.76 -11.78 -6.80
CA LEU A 28 -13.68 -12.00 -8.24
C LEU A 28 -14.96 -12.61 -8.82
N LYS A 29 -15.81 -13.23 -7.98
CA LYS A 29 -17.08 -13.84 -8.42
C LYS A 29 -18.14 -12.78 -8.65
N THR A 30 -18.18 -11.78 -7.77
CA THR A 30 -19.18 -10.68 -7.81
C THR A 30 -18.65 -9.41 -8.46
N GLY A 31 -17.31 -9.26 -8.57
CA GLY A 31 -16.66 -8.03 -9.01
C GLY A 31 -16.67 -6.94 -7.93
N PHE A 32 -17.06 -7.27 -6.70
CA PHE A 32 -17.28 -6.31 -5.64
C PHE A 32 -15.98 -6.03 -4.85
N ASN A 33 -15.54 -4.77 -4.86
CA ASN A 33 -14.32 -4.32 -4.19
C ASN A 33 -14.67 -3.70 -2.82
N ARG A 34 -14.30 -4.37 -1.74
CA ARG A 34 -14.45 -3.89 -0.36
C ARG A 34 -13.29 -2.96 -0.04
N PHE A 35 -13.58 -1.69 0.23
CA PHE A 35 -12.57 -0.67 0.48
C PHE A 35 -12.97 0.25 1.63
N LEU A 36 -12.00 0.92 2.26
CA LEU A 36 -12.28 1.83 3.35
C LEU A 36 -12.47 3.26 2.84
N ARG A 37 -13.40 4.01 3.43
CA ARG A 37 -13.60 5.43 3.19
C ARG A 37 -13.65 6.19 4.50
N SER A 38 -12.86 7.25 4.62
CA SER A 38 -12.77 8.04 5.84
C SER A 38 -14.13 8.66 6.19
N TRP A 39 -14.29 8.99 7.47
CA TRP A 39 -15.27 9.98 7.88
C TRP A 39 -14.90 11.36 7.31
N ARG A 40 -15.88 12.26 7.25
CA ARG A 40 -15.67 13.65 6.81
C ARG A 40 -14.88 14.44 7.85
N SER A 41 -15.16 14.21 9.13
CA SER A 41 -14.42 14.81 10.24
C SER A 41 -14.47 13.89 11.46
N THR A 42 -13.85 14.30 12.56
CA THR A 42 -13.90 13.55 13.83
C THR A 42 -15.31 13.40 14.39
N ASP A 43 -16.21 14.34 14.07
CA ASP A 43 -17.56 14.42 14.63
C ASP A 43 -18.66 14.20 13.56
N ASP A 44 -18.30 14.06 12.28
CA ASP A 44 -19.22 13.80 11.17
C ASP A 44 -18.87 12.47 10.46
N PRO A 45 -19.64 11.39 10.71
CA PRO A 45 -19.39 10.08 10.11
C PRO A 45 -19.84 9.97 8.64
N ALA A 46 -20.34 11.05 8.03
CA ALA A 46 -20.58 11.07 6.60
C ALA A 46 -19.30 10.75 5.82
N SER A 47 -19.45 10.24 4.61
CA SER A 47 -18.31 9.92 3.74
C SER A 47 -17.44 11.15 3.50
N GLY A 48 -16.15 11.02 3.85
CA GLY A 48 -15.12 12.00 3.56
C GLY A 48 -14.41 11.76 2.22
N ASP A 49 -13.30 12.45 2.06
CA ASP A 49 -12.59 12.55 0.78
C ASP A 49 -11.53 11.46 0.61
N TYR A 50 -11.13 10.78 1.69
CA TYR A 50 -10.07 9.80 1.63
C TYR A 50 -10.61 8.38 1.50
N SER A 51 -9.98 7.58 0.65
CA SER A 51 -10.33 6.16 0.51
C SER A 51 -9.12 5.28 0.28
N TYR A 52 -9.16 4.06 0.81
CA TYR A 52 -8.07 3.10 0.71
C TYR A 52 -8.56 1.83 0.01
N LYS A 53 -8.12 1.62 -1.23
CA LYS A 53 -8.68 0.62 -2.16
C LYS A 53 -7.61 -0.22 -2.81
N LEU A 54 -7.98 -1.46 -3.16
CA LEU A 54 -7.14 -2.35 -3.95
C LEU A 54 -7.33 -2.06 -5.45
N GLU A 55 -6.23 -1.90 -6.16
CA GLU A 55 -6.16 -1.89 -7.61
C GLU A 55 -5.51 -3.19 -8.10
N THR A 56 -5.99 -3.72 -9.23
CA THR A 56 -5.56 -5.02 -9.76
C THR A 56 -4.98 -4.93 -11.18
N GLN A 57 -4.75 -3.72 -11.70
CA GLN A 57 -4.06 -3.53 -12.97
C GLN A 57 -2.58 -3.92 -12.81
N GLY A 58 -2.14 -4.98 -13.49
CA GLY A 58 -0.81 -5.56 -13.30
C GLY A 58 -0.75 -6.46 -12.08
N VAL A 59 0.03 -6.10 -11.06
CA VAL A 59 0.07 -6.81 -9.78
C VAL A 59 -0.87 -6.11 -8.79
N PRO A 60 -1.62 -6.83 -7.93
CA PRO A 60 -2.49 -6.17 -6.95
C PRO A 60 -1.72 -5.25 -5.97
N GLU A 61 -2.18 -4.01 -5.86
CA GLU A 61 -1.59 -2.97 -5.01
C GLU A 61 -2.68 -2.15 -4.31
N PHE A 62 -2.44 -1.77 -3.07
CA PHE A 62 -3.32 -0.82 -2.38
C PHE A 62 -2.87 0.62 -2.61
N PHE A 63 -3.85 1.50 -2.72
CA PHE A 63 -3.65 2.94 -2.84
C PHE A 63 -4.53 3.69 -1.83
N LEU A 64 -3.97 4.76 -1.27
CA LEU A 64 -4.72 5.78 -0.56
C LEU A 64 -4.99 6.92 -1.55
N TRP A 65 -6.26 7.28 -1.67
CA TRP A 65 -6.75 8.31 -2.57
C TRP A 65 -7.29 9.48 -1.76
N SER A 66 -7.09 10.69 -2.28
CA SER A 66 -7.86 11.88 -1.94
C SER A 66 -8.76 12.17 -3.13
N GLU A 67 -10.06 11.93 -2.95
CA GLU A 67 -11.04 11.83 -4.03
C GLU A 67 -10.56 10.83 -5.11
N ASP A 68 -10.20 11.33 -6.29
CA ASP A 68 -9.71 10.55 -7.44
C ASP A 68 -8.19 10.71 -7.67
N VAL A 69 -7.46 11.35 -6.73
CA VAL A 69 -6.02 11.55 -6.80
C VAL A 69 -5.29 10.59 -5.85
N PRO A 70 -4.38 9.74 -6.35
CA PRO A 70 -3.62 8.84 -5.48
C PRO A 70 -2.57 9.64 -4.72
N ILE A 71 -2.60 9.55 -3.39
CA ILE A 71 -1.66 10.27 -2.50
C ILE A 71 -0.61 9.33 -1.89
N HIS A 72 -0.90 8.03 -1.83
CA HIS A 72 0.02 7.00 -1.37
C HIS A 72 -0.21 5.70 -2.13
N ARG A 73 0.87 4.98 -2.44
CA ARG A 73 0.82 3.60 -2.94
C ARG A 73 1.45 2.68 -1.91
N THR A 74 0.73 1.69 -1.41
CA THR A 74 1.25 0.74 -0.41
C THR A 74 2.24 -0.25 -1.03
N GLY A 75 2.13 -0.51 -2.33
CA GLY A 75 2.99 -1.44 -3.06
C GLY A 75 2.41 -2.86 -3.11
N PRO A 76 3.03 -3.78 -3.87
CA PRO A 76 2.57 -5.15 -3.98
C PRO A 76 2.90 -5.95 -2.70
N TRP A 77 2.15 -7.04 -2.51
CA TRP A 77 2.45 -8.06 -1.50
C TRP A 77 3.66 -8.89 -1.92
N ASN A 78 4.66 -9.01 -1.03
CA ASN A 78 5.90 -9.74 -1.33
C ASN A 78 5.93 -11.19 -0.79
N GLY A 79 4.78 -11.73 -0.37
CA GLY A 79 4.67 -13.03 0.30
C GLY A 79 4.75 -12.95 1.83
N ILE A 80 5.24 -11.83 2.38
CA ILE A 80 5.44 -11.63 3.82
C ILE A 80 4.72 -10.39 4.34
N ARG A 81 4.74 -9.30 3.57
CA ARG A 81 4.16 -7.99 3.89
C ARG A 81 3.95 -7.17 2.63
N PHE A 82 3.26 -6.05 2.73
CA PHE A 82 3.29 -5.04 1.67
C PHE A 82 4.58 -4.21 1.71
N SER A 83 5.04 -3.79 0.53
CA SER A 83 6.35 -3.13 0.37
C SER A 83 6.54 -1.87 1.21
N SER A 84 5.48 -1.09 1.47
CA SER A 84 5.57 0.18 2.22
C SER A 84 5.31 0.04 3.73
N VAL A 85 5.02 -1.16 4.23
CA VAL A 85 4.66 -1.34 5.65
C VAL A 85 5.62 -2.32 6.33
N PRO A 86 6.88 -1.91 6.55
CA PRO A 86 7.86 -2.79 7.19
C PRO A 86 7.44 -3.18 8.61
N ASP A 87 6.63 -2.33 9.25
CA ASP A 87 6.14 -2.44 10.63
C ASP A 87 4.90 -3.33 10.80
N MET A 88 4.36 -3.95 9.74
CA MET A 88 3.15 -4.81 9.84
C MET A 88 3.28 -5.93 10.87
N ARG A 89 4.50 -6.40 11.19
CA ARG A 89 4.75 -7.49 12.14
C ARG A 89 5.10 -7.05 13.56
N GLN A 90 4.80 -5.81 13.94
CA GLN A 90 5.11 -5.33 15.30
C GLN A 90 4.27 -6.03 16.39
N LEU A 91 3.16 -6.69 16.04
CA LEU A 91 2.26 -7.35 17.00
C LEU A 91 2.29 -8.88 16.83
N ASN A 92 2.85 -9.59 17.81
CA ASN A 92 2.89 -11.06 17.81
C ASN A 92 1.49 -11.69 17.90
N GLU A 93 0.53 -10.93 18.41
CA GLU A 93 -0.86 -11.30 18.60
C GLU A 93 -1.72 -11.11 17.34
N MET A 94 -1.14 -10.66 16.22
CA MET A 94 -1.86 -10.48 14.95
C MET A 94 -1.22 -11.33 13.86
N VAL A 95 -2.06 -12.04 13.11
CA VAL A 95 -1.66 -12.76 11.91
C VAL A 95 -2.43 -12.19 10.75
N ASP A 96 -1.70 -11.76 9.73
CA ASP A 96 -2.23 -11.22 8.50
C ASP A 96 -1.98 -12.15 7.33
N ASN A 97 -2.87 -12.08 6.34
CA ASN A 97 -2.76 -12.85 5.12
C ASN A 97 -3.25 -12.03 3.92
N PHE A 98 -2.60 -12.23 2.78
CA PHE A 98 -3.04 -11.75 1.49
C PHE A 98 -3.40 -12.93 0.61
N THR A 99 -4.69 -13.10 0.37
CA THR A 99 -5.24 -14.14 -0.50
C THR A 99 -5.28 -13.59 -1.92
N ASP A 100 -4.65 -14.28 -2.85
CA ASP A 100 -4.66 -13.99 -4.30
C ASP A 100 -4.91 -15.32 -5.03
N ASN A 101 -6.18 -15.61 -5.32
CA ASN A 101 -6.61 -16.85 -5.97
C ASN A 101 -7.75 -16.58 -6.97
N LYS A 102 -8.41 -17.64 -7.48
CA LYS A 102 -9.47 -17.52 -8.49
C LYS A 102 -10.80 -16.98 -7.97
N GLU A 103 -10.98 -16.89 -6.66
CA GLU A 103 -12.22 -16.45 -6.02
C GLU A 103 -12.09 -15.03 -5.48
N GLU A 104 -10.93 -14.65 -4.96
CA GLU A 104 -10.73 -13.34 -4.32
C GLU A 104 -9.27 -12.88 -4.33
N ILE A 105 -9.12 -11.56 -4.26
CA ILE A 105 -7.85 -10.86 -4.04
C ILE A 105 -8.05 -9.94 -2.84
N THR A 106 -7.73 -10.42 -1.65
CA THR A 106 -8.09 -9.75 -0.39
C THR A 106 -7.02 -9.83 0.67
N TYR A 107 -6.87 -8.74 1.42
CA TYR A 107 -6.17 -8.72 2.70
C TYR A 107 -7.14 -9.01 3.85
N THR A 108 -6.67 -9.80 4.82
CA THR A 108 -7.38 -10.12 6.06
C THR A 108 -6.38 -10.17 7.21
N PHE A 109 -6.81 -9.85 8.42
CA PHE A 109 -6.03 -10.14 9.62
C PHE A 109 -6.89 -10.75 10.71
N LEU A 110 -6.24 -11.49 11.61
CA LEU A 110 -6.82 -12.19 12.74
C LEU A 110 -6.01 -11.89 13.99
N MET A 111 -6.66 -11.93 15.14
CA MET A 111 -6.00 -11.85 16.44
C MET A 111 -5.77 -13.27 16.97
N THR A 112 -4.54 -13.63 17.32
CA THR A 112 -4.13 -15.00 17.70
C THR A 112 -4.25 -15.30 19.19
N LYS A 113 -4.33 -14.28 20.05
CA LYS A 113 -4.41 -14.49 21.50
C LYS A 113 -5.84 -14.67 21.99
N THR A 114 -5.98 -15.68 22.85
CA THR A 114 -7.09 -16.00 23.76
C THR A 114 -7.27 -15.01 24.93
N ASN A 115 -6.45 -13.95 25.03
CA ASN A 115 -6.70 -12.85 25.95
C ASN A 115 -7.61 -11.84 25.25
N ASN A 116 -8.91 -11.91 25.54
CA ASN A 116 -10.00 -11.13 24.95
C ASN A 116 -9.88 -9.59 25.03
N ASP A 117 -8.76 -9.05 25.49
CA ASP A 117 -8.63 -7.63 25.83
C ASP A 117 -7.77 -6.82 24.83
N ILE A 118 -7.15 -7.47 23.84
CA ILE A 118 -6.39 -6.75 22.80
C ILE A 118 -7.27 -6.58 21.56
N TYR A 119 -7.60 -5.33 21.26
CA TYR A 119 -8.34 -4.97 20.05
C TYR A 119 -7.42 -4.27 19.07
N SER A 120 -7.46 -4.66 17.80
CA SER A 120 -6.71 -4.01 16.72
C SER A 120 -7.65 -3.70 15.57
N ARG A 121 -7.45 -2.55 14.93
CA ARG A 121 -8.19 -2.13 13.74
C ARG A 121 -7.29 -1.36 12.80
N LEU A 122 -7.58 -1.48 11.51
CA LEU A 122 -6.99 -0.64 10.48
C LEU A 122 -8.02 0.40 10.06
N THR A 123 -7.61 1.66 9.92
CA THR A 123 -8.56 2.76 9.71
C THR A 123 -8.02 3.83 8.76
N VAL A 124 -8.91 4.47 8.02
CA VAL A 124 -8.61 5.67 7.23
C VAL A 124 -9.13 6.89 7.99
N SER A 125 -8.21 7.72 8.48
CA SER A 125 -8.55 8.94 9.21
C SER A 125 -9.11 10.04 8.28
N PRO A 126 -9.91 10.98 8.81
CA PRO A 126 -10.36 12.17 8.06
C PRO A 126 -9.21 13.06 7.56
N SER A 127 -8.00 12.88 8.10
CA SER A 127 -6.81 13.64 7.71
C SER A 127 -5.98 12.94 6.63
N GLY A 128 -6.49 11.86 6.02
CA GLY A 128 -5.80 11.21 4.91
C GLY A 128 -4.63 10.33 5.33
N TYR A 129 -4.77 9.61 6.45
CA TYR A 129 -3.84 8.57 6.86
C TYR A 129 -4.51 7.22 6.97
N PHE A 130 -3.87 6.18 6.45
CA PHE A 130 -4.19 4.79 6.74
C PHE A 130 -3.36 4.31 7.93
N GLN A 131 -4.00 3.81 8.99
CA GLN A 131 -3.37 3.65 10.29
C GLN A 131 -3.78 2.34 10.96
N GLN A 132 -2.87 1.76 11.74
CA GLN A 132 -3.21 0.71 12.69
C GLN A 132 -3.33 1.29 14.10
N TYR A 133 -4.47 1.03 14.73
CA TYR A 133 -4.72 1.31 16.14
C TYR A 133 -4.89 0.01 16.91
N THR A 134 -4.22 -0.06 18.06
CA THR A 134 -4.33 -1.18 19.00
C THR A 134 -4.72 -0.66 20.37
N TRP A 135 -5.78 -1.22 20.95
CA TRP A 135 -6.15 -0.98 22.33
C TRP A 135 -5.23 -1.79 23.24
N ILE A 136 -4.50 -1.10 24.11
CA ILE A 136 -3.54 -1.71 25.03
C ILE A 136 -4.14 -1.59 26.45
N PRO A 137 -4.64 -2.69 27.05
CA PRO A 137 -5.34 -2.63 28.33
C PRO A 137 -4.59 -1.92 29.46
N PRO A 138 -3.26 -2.13 29.64
CA PRO A 138 -2.50 -1.38 30.65
C PRO A 138 -2.51 0.15 30.47
N LEU A 139 -2.70 0.65 29.24
CA LEU A 139 -2.71 2.08 28.95
C LEU A 139 -4.13 2.68 28.95
N GLY A 140 -5.16 1.84 28.81
CA GLY A 140 -6.56 2.28 28.76
C GLY A 140 -6.86 3.21 27.58
N ASN A 141 -6.09 3.14 26.49
CA ASN A 141 -6.29 3.96 25.30
C ASN A 141 -5.94 3.22 24.00
N TRP A 142 -6.39 3.79 22.88
CA TRP A 142 -5.97 3.38 21.55
C TRP A 142 -4.58 3.95 21.25
N SER A 143 -3.61 3.06 21.06
CA SER A 143 -2.26 3.43 20.62
C SER A 143 -2.14 3.25 19.11
N ARG A 144 -1.58 4.25 18.42
CA ARG A 144 -1.30 4.17 16.98
C ARG A 144 0.05 3.47 16.78
N LEU A 145 0.03 2.27 16.21
CA LEU A 145 1.25 1.51 15.94
C LEU A 145 2.02 2.05 14.73
N TRP A 146 1.30 2.34 13.65
CA TRP A 146 1.88 2.94 12.44
C TRP A 146 0.81 3.72 11.65
N ALA A 147 1.29 4.55 10.72
CA ALA A 147 0.47 5.36 9.82
C ALA A 147 1.14 5.44 8.45
N LEU A 148 0.36 5.51 7.37
CA LEU A 148 0.80 5.78 6.02
C LEU A 148 0.04 6.99 5.46
N PRO A 149 0.70 7.90 4.70
CA PRO A 149 2.15 7.99 4.48
C PRO A 149 2.94 8.28 5.78
N ARG A 150 4.20 7.83 5.90
CA ARG A 150 5.05 8.11 7.08
C ARG A 150 5.88 9.38 6.93
N ASP A 151 6.36 9.62 5.72
CA ASP A 151 7.24 10.73 5.36
C ASP A 151 6.98 11.19 3.92
N GLN A 152 7.79 12.13 3.43
CA GLN A 152 7.65 12.69 2.09
C GLN A 152 7.92 11.68 0.97
N CYS A 153 8.75 10.65 1.20
CA CYS A 153 9.05 9.61 0.22
C CYS A 153 7.95 8.57 0.06
N ASP A 154 7.04 8.48 1.05
CA ASP A 154 5.84 7.67 0.93
C ASP A 154 4.75 8.35 0.09
N LEU A 155 4.85 9.66 -0.20
CA LEU A 155 3.92 10.34 -1.08
C LEU A 155 4.05 9.84 -2.52
N PHE A 156 2.90 9.65 -3.18
CA PHE A 156 2.87 9.11 -4.53
C PHE A 156 3.55 10.07 -5.53
N ASN A 157 4.46 9.54 -6.34
CA ASN A 157 5.18 10.26 -7.40
C ASN A 157 5.89 11.56 -6.99
N ILE A 158 6.40 11.63 -5.75
CA ILE A 158 7.22 12.78 -5.31
C ILE A 158 8.53 12.93 -6.12
N CYS A 159 9.10 11.81 -6.54
CA CYS A 159 10.23 11.76 -7.47
C CYS A 159 9.75 11.21 -8.80
N GLY A 160 10.12 11.88 -9.91
CA GLY A 160 9.69 11.51 -11.25
C GLY A 160 10.29 10.18 -11.77
N PRO A 161 9.96 9.80 -13.00
CA PRO A 161 10.40 8.53 -13.60
C PRO A 161 11.91 8.31 -13.53
N TYR A 162 12.33 7.06 -13.31
CA TYR A 162 13.75 6.66 -13.21
C TYR A 162 14.58 7.37 -12.13
N SER A 163 13.90 7.95 -11.14
CA SER A 163 14.50 8.45 -9.91
C SER A 163 13.88 7.73 -8.70
N TYR A 164 14.54 7.84 -7.55
CA TYR A 164 14.06 7.26 -6.31
C TYR A 164 14.15 8.28 -5.18
N CYS A 165 13.28 8.10 -4.19
CA CYS A 165 13.24 8.93 -2.99
C CYS A 165 14.01 8.26 -1.84
N ASP A 166 14.84 9.03 -1.16
CA ASP A 166 15.52 8.65 0.06
C ASP A 166 15.45 9.82 1.03
N TYR A 167 14.68 9.65 2.11
CA TYR A 167 14.44 10.69 3.10
C TYR A 167 15.71 11.11 3.86
N ALA A 168 16.75 10.28 3.86
CA ALA A 168 18.03 10.58 4.49
C ALA A 168 18.94 11.44 3.61
N ASN A 169 18.64 11.59 2.31
CA ASN A 169 19.42 12.38 1.37
C ASN A 169 18.89 13.81 1.23
N ASN A 170 19.76 14.71 0.79
CA ASN A 170 19.40 16.08 0.42
C ASN A 170 20.12 16.43 -0.89
N PRO A 171 19.41 16.52 -2.04
CA PRO A 171 17.95 16.38 -2.21
C PRO A 171 17.43 14.96 -1.95
N ILE A 172 16.15 14.83 -1.59
CA ILE A 172 15.51 13.52 -1.31
C ILE A 172 15.38 12.67 -2.58
N CYS A 173 15.27 13.28 -3.76
CA CYS A 173 15.20 12.56 -5.03
C CYS A 173 16.58 12.44 -5.68
N SER A 174 16.90 11.22 -6.12
CA SER A 174 18.15 10.90 -6.82
C SER A 174 17.86 10.10 -8.09
N CYS A 175 18.58 10.39 -9.17
CA CYS A 175 18.53 9.56 -10.37
C CYS A 175 19.10 8.17 -10.07
N ILE A 176 18.53 7.14 -10.69
CA ILE A 176 19.14 5.81 -10.70
C ILE A 176 20.54 5.92 -11.33
N PHE A 177 21.51 5.16 -10.82
CA PHE A 177 22.85 5.17 -11.38
C PHE A 177 22.83 4.81 -12.89
N GLY A 178 23.53 5.60 -13.70
CA GLY A 178 23.45 5.51 -15.17
C GLY A 178 22.38 6.42 -15.81
N PHE A 179 21.62 7.15 -15.00
CA PHE A 179 20.66 8.16 -15.43
C PHE A 179 21.09 9.56 -15.01
N GLU A 180 20.51 10.58 -15.63
CA GLU A 180 20.69 11.99 -15.33
C GLU A 180 19.38 12.76 -15.41
N PRO A 181 19.27 13.93 -14.75
CA PRO A 181 18.04 14.72 -14.76
C PRO A 181 17.60 15.07 -16.18
N LYS A 182 16.33 14.83 -16.49
CA LYS A 182 15.76 15.20 -17.79
C LYS A 182 15.77 16.71 -18.01
N ASP A 183 15.52 17.46 -16.95
CA ASP A 183 15.66 18.92 -16.90
C ASP A 183 16.58 19.28 -15.72
N PRO A 184 17.87 19.56 -15.98
CA PRO A 184 18.82 19.91 -14.93
C PRO A 184 18.45 21.18 -14.16
N ARG A 185 17.82 22.17 -14.81
CA ARG A 185 17.45 23.43 -14.15
C ARG A 185 16.29 23.22 -13.18
N ALA A 186 15.27 22.46 -13.60
CA ALA A 186 14.18 22.06 -12.72
C ALA A 186 14.71 21.26 -11.52
N TRP A 187 15.64 20.33 -11.77
CA TRP A 187 16.25 19.49 -10.74
C TRP A 187 17.00 20.30 -9.67
N GLU A 188 17.78 21.31 -10.08
CA GLU A 188 18.48 22.25 -9.19
C GLU A 188 17.49 23.05 -8.31
N LEU A 189 16.31 23.37 -8.86
CA LEU A 189 15.21 24.03 -8.16
C LEU A 189 14.34 23.07 -7.34
N LYS A 190 14.72 21.80 -7.23
CA LYS A 190 13.99 20.73 -6.53
C LYS A 190 12.63 20.39 -7.16
N ASP A 191 12.46 20.69 -8.43
CA ASP A 191 11.38 20.14 -9.24
C ASP A 191 11.88 18.85 -9.91
N TRP A 192 11.48 17.72 -9.31
CA TRP A 192 11.89 16.39 -9.73
C TRP A 192 10.84 15.68 -10.60
N LEU A 193 9.74 16.35 -10.95
CA LEU A 193 8.58 15.73 -11.62
C LEU A 193 8.95 15.15 -12.99
N HIS A 194 9.89 15.79 -13.69
CA HIS A 194 10.38 15.34 -15.00
C HIS A 194 11.24 14.08 -14.92
N GLY A 195 11.71 13.70 -13.72
CA GLY A 195 12.52 12.51 -13.50
C GLY A 195 13.87 12.56 -14.20
N CYS A 196 14.36 11.38 -14.55
CA CYS A 196 15.67 11.17 -15.14
C CYS A 196 15.59 10.40 -16.46
N VAL A 197 16.63 10.54 -17.28
CA VAL A 197 16.81 9.82 -18.54
C VAL A 197 18.13 9.07 -18.53
N ARG A 198 18.23 7.99 -19.31
CA ARG A 198 19.47 7.21 -19.41
C ARG A 198 20.56 8.06 -20.05
N LYS A 199 21.78 7.99 -19.51
CA LYS A 199 22.97 8.63 -20.11
C LYS A 199 23.39 7.98 -21.43
N THR A 200 23.09 6.69 -21.58
CA THR A 200 23.46 5.88 -22.74
C THR A 200 22.25 5.11 -23.23
N GLU A 201 22.03 5.10 -24.55
CA GLU A 201 20.98 4.31 -25.18
C GLU A 201 21.24 2.80 -25.03
N LEU A 202 20.17 2.02 -24.98
CA LEU A 202 20.20 0.57 -24.85
C LEU A 202 20.49 -0.11 -26.18
N ASN A 203 21.18 -1.26 -26.16
CA ASN A 203 21.51 -2.04 -27.35
C ASN A 203 20.95 -3.48 -27.32
N CYS A 204 20.12 -3.80 -26.33
CA CYS A 204 19.42 -5.08 -26.11
C CYS A 204 20.32 -6.30 -25.85
N VAL A 205 21.31 -6.58 -26.71
CA VAL A 205 22.13 -7.80 -26.67
C VAL A 205 23.22 -7.74 -25.60
N GLY A 206 23.82 -6.56 -25.40
CA GLY A 206 24.91 -6.35 -24.45
C GLY A 206 24.50 -5.61 -23.17
N ASP A 207 23.20 -5.38 -23.00
CA ASP A 207 22.71 -4.63 -21.84
C ASP A 207 22.84 -5.46 -20.56
N ALA A 208 23.01 -4.75 -19.45
CA ALA A 208 23.16 -5.36 -18.14
C ALA A 208 22.27 -4.67 -17.11
N PHE A 209 22.06 -5.35 -15.99
CA PHE A 209 21.22 -4.86 -14.91
C PHE A 209 22.08 -4.37 -13.73
N LEU A 210 21.71 -3.22 -13.20
CA LEU A 210 22.19 -2.77 -11.89
C LEU A 210 21.21 -3.24 -10.82
N ARG A 211 21.72 -3.95 -9.81
CA ARG A 211 20.93 -4.35 -8.66
C ARG A 211 20.78 -3.18 -7.69
N MET A 212 19.55 -2.71 -7.50
CA MET A 212 19.19 -1.77 -6.43
C MET A 212 18.72 -2.54 -5.20
N ALA A 213 19.21 -2.16 -4.01
CA ALA A 213 18.88 -2.80 -2.75
C ALA A 213 17.96 -1.91 -1.90
N ASN A 214 17.18 -2.53 -1.00
CA ASN A 214 16.30 -1.84 -0.06
C ASN A 214 15.24 -0.94 -0.74
N MET A 215 14.82 -1.31 -1.94
CA MET A 215 13.84 -0.57 -2.73
C MET A 215 12.42 -1.03 -2.42
N LYS A 216 11.50 -0.07 -2.40
CA LYS A 216 10.11 -0.33 -2.74
C LYS A 216 10.02 -0.54 -4.26
N LEU A 217 9.43 -1.64 -4.69
CA LEU A 217 9.25 -1.92 -6.12
C LEU A 217 8.46 -0.79 -6.79
N PRO A 218 8.74 -0.41 -8.05
CA PRO A 218 7.99 0.61 -8.78
C PRO A 218 6.51 0.21 -8.95
N GLU A 219 5.68 1.15 -9.42
CA GLU A 219 4.29 0.89 -9.76
C GLU A 219 4.18 -0.25 -10.79
N THR A 220 3.18 -1.12 -10.60
CA THR A 220 3.09 -2.39 -11.34
C THR A 220 2.06 -2.41 -12.46
N THR A 221 1.46 -1.26 -12.81
CA THR A 221 0.42 -1.16 -13.85
C THR A 221 0.81 -1.82 -15.18
N THR A 222 2.08 -1.74 -15.57
CA THR A 222 2.63 -2.37 -16.79
C THR A 222 3.52 -3.59 -16.51
N ALA A 223 3.52 -4.10 -15.28
CA ALA A 223 4.32 -5.26 -14.89
C ALA A 223 3.57 -6.56 -15.19
N ILE A 224 4.33 -7.59 -15.53
CA ILE A 224 3.85 -8.96 -15.73
C ILE A 224 4.53 -9.84 -14.70
N VAL A 225 3.77 -10.78 -14.11
CA VAL A 225 4.27 -11.71 -13.11
C VAL A 225 4.16 -13.14 -13.61
N ASP A 226 5.26 -13.87 -13.53
CA ASP A 226 5.28 -15.33 -13.68
C ASP A 226 5.85 -15.93 -12.40
N LYS A 227 4.99 -16.57 -11.60
CA LYS A 227 5.34 -17.18 -10.32
C LYS A 227 6.00 -18.58 -10.50
N SER A 228 6.07 -19.10 -11.72
CA SER A 228 6.61 -20.44 -12.01
C SER A 228 8.12 -20.46 -12.28
N ILE A 229 8.72 -19.30 -12.57
CA ILE A 229 10.14 -19.16 -12.89
C ILE A 229 10.94 -18.54 -11.73
N GLY A 230 12.24 -18.82 -11.69
CA GLY A 230 13.18 -18.23 -10.74
C GLY A 230 13.91 -17.01 -11.29
N VAL A 231 14.81 -16.43 -10.48
CA VAL A 231 15.63 -15.24 -10.86
C VAL A 231 16.78 -15.59 -11.82
N LYS A 232 17.15 -16.87 -11.89
CA LYS A 232 18.18 -17.34 -12.82
C LYS A 232 17.52 -17.86 -14.09
N GLU A 233 17.95 -17.36 -15.23
CA GLU A 233 17.92 -18.11 -16.49
C GLU A 233 18.94 -19.26 -16.44
#